data_AF-A0AAW2ZGI6-F1
#
_entry.id   AF-A0AAW2ZGI6-F1
#
_cell.length_a   1.000
_cell.length_b   1.000
_cell.length_c   1.000
_cell.angle_alpha   90.00
_cell.angle_beta   90.00
_cell.angle_gamma   90.00
#
_symmetry.space_group_name_H-M   'P 1'
#
loop_
_entity.id
_entity.type
_entity.pdbx_description
1 polymer ?
#
loop_
_entity_poly.entity_id
_entity_poly.type
_entity_poly.pdbx_seq_one_letter_code
_entity_poly.pdbx_strand_id
1 'polypeptide(L)'
;MSSMIEVNGKKSSYRKRKNIAKGSNTPRSKVENKTQQNNVTLTSNNDPVQVNQHENITEIRKLLEPATIKSLQIFDFDATLFNTPCPEEGHPLYLKQTGNQWPHNGWWRCPESLMEPFNIQPGPAFEAFFQHIKLPNTHTIVMTGRSCTLKNAVINVLTANNALPASVVMKPDLDGYISTLHYKLKAIQEEADKLPNLEKILLWEDRFEHAERFNRTRIKVRGDTNIHMNVYYVQPDKTTLLSPRFNHHSSAGQRGRGGHSYRGRGSIHYDTKEHTHYQHPNHTHQHHGRGRGRGRGNHQDTHHHYRGRGRGRGNNQERITNDSLPTDPTTLST
;
A
#
# COMPACT_ATOMS: atom_id res chain seq x y z
N MET A 1 69.23 16.17 -8.49
CA MET A 1 69.12 17.41 -9.31
C MET A 1 67.86 17.26 -10.15
N SER A 2 66.67 17.56 -9.62
CA SER A 2 65.97 18.87 -9.59
C SER A 2 65.40 19.32 -10.93
N SER A 3 64.08 19.19 -11.09
CA SER A 3 63.12 20.19 -11.64
C SER A 3 61.75 19.49 -11.74
N MET A 4 60.81 19.76 -10.83
CA MET A 4 59.76 20.78 -10.87
C MET A 4 58.82 20.70 -12.10
N ILE A 5 57.60 20.20 -11.88
CA ILE A 5 56.40 20.55 -12.65
C ILE A 5 55.26 20.79 -11.65
N GLU A 6 54.72 22.02 -11.67
CA GLU A 6 53.53 22.49 -10.95
C GLU A 6 52.24 21.91 -11.54
N VAL A 7 51.24 21.64 -10.69
CA VAL A 7 49.85 21.42 -11.11
C VAL A 7 48.95 22.40 -10.36
N ASN A 8 48.36 23.32 -11.12
CA ASN A 8 47.42 24.34 -10.66
C ASN A 8 46.03 23.75 -10.36
N GLY A 9 45.55 23.97 -9.13
CA GLY A 9 44.18 23.69 -8.71
C GLY A 9 43.23 24.86 -8.97
N LYS A 10 42.06 24.58 -9.56
CA LYS A 10 40.95 25.55 -9.66
C LYS A 10 39.94 25.28 -8.55
N LYS A 11 39.78 26.24 -7.63
CA LYS A 11 38.66 26.33 -6.67
C LYS A 11 37.56 27.20 -7.27
N SER A 12 36.35 26.67 -7.42
CA SER A 12 35.14 27.44 -7.75
C SER A 12 34.46 27.91 -6.46
N SER A 13 34.20 29.21 -6.39
CA SER A 13 33.73 29.94 -5.21
C SER A 13 32.21 30.14 -5.24
N TYR A 14 31.57 29.70 -4.15
CA TYR A 14 30.15 29.86 -3.86
C TYR A 14 29.87 31.32 -3.44
N ARG A 15 29.04 32.06 -4.20
CA ARG A 15 28.70 33.47 -3.91
C ARG A 15 27.34 33.57 -3.19
N LYS A 16 27.38 33.96 -1.92
CA LYS A 16 26.25 34.40 -1.07
C LYS A 16 25.60 35.65 -1.69
N ARG A 17 24.27 35.64 -1.91
CA ARG A 17 23.48 36.85 -2.18
C ARG A 17 22.88 37.37 -0.86
N LYS A 18 23.09 38.66 -0.59
CA LYS A 18 22.46 39.44 0.49
C LYS A 18 21.27 40.22 -0.07
N ASN A 19 20.19 40.23 0.70
CA ASN A 19 18.98 41.03 0.51
C ASN A 19 19.25 42.53 0.70
N ILE A 20 18.59 43.38 -0.10
CA ILE A 20 18.41 44.80 0.16
C ILE A 20 16.92 45.13 -0.06
N ALA A 21 16.28 45.63 1.00
CA ALA A 21 14.94 46.19 0.99
C ALA A 21 15.02 47.73 0.90
N LYS A 22 14.17 48.31 0.05
CA LYS A 22 13.67 49.69 0.03
C LYS A 22 12.30 49.59 -0.67
N GLY A 23 11.15 50.00 -0.16
CA GLY A 23 10.82 51.19 0.63
C GLY A 23 10.00 52.11 -0.28
N SER A 24 8.66 52.09 -0.17
CA SER A 24 7.79 53.08 -0.82
C SER A 24 6.62 53.47 0.09
N ASN A 25 6.54 54.78 0.29
CA ASN A 25 5.57 55.52 1.08
C ASN A 25 4.17 55.50 0.43
N THR A 26 3.13 55.43 1.25
CA THR A 26 1.77 55.85 0.87
C THR A 26 1.20 56.86 1.88
N PRO A 27 0.42 57.86 1.41
CA PRO A 27 -0.01 58.97 2.24
C PRO A 27 -1.24 58.66 3.10
N ARG A 28 -1.20 59.27 4.28
CA ARG A 28 -2.17 59.22 5.39
C ARG A 28 -3.31 60.21 5.14
N SER A 29 -4.53 59.73 4.92
CA SER A 29 -5.75 60.55 5.02
C SER A 29 -6.38 60.38 6.40
N LYS A 30 -6.64 61.52 7.05
CA LYS A 30 -7.43 61.65 8.27
C LYS A 30 -8.91 61.62 7.90
N VAL A 31 -9.70 60.78 8.58
CA VAL A 31 -11.14 60.99 8.73
C VAL A 31 -11.50 60.70 10.18
N GLU A 32 -11.88 61.75 10.90
CA GLU A 32 -12.62 61.68 12.16
C GLU A 32 -14.09 61.43 11.85
N ASN A 33 -14.76 60.55 12.61
CA ASN A 33 -15.79 60.93 13.59
C ASN A 33 -16.82 59.83 13.89
N LYS A 34 -17.30 59.90 15.14
CA LYS A 34 -18.61 59.48 15.69
C LYS A 34 -18.77 58.03 16.14
N THR A 35 -18.54 57.90 17.44
CA THR A 35 -19.33 57.14 18.43
C THR A 35 -20.81 57.00 18.04
N GLN A 36 -21.28 55.76 17.90
CA GLN A 36 -22.66 55.38 18.13
C GLN A 36 -22.67 54.08 18.94
N GLN A 37 -23.18 54.20 20.16
CA GLN A 37 -23.68 53.10 20.96
C GLN A 37 -24.86 52.48 20.20
N ASN A 38 -24.84 51.16 19.99
CA ASN A 38 -26.04 50.41 19.65
C ASN A 38 -26.01 49.07 20.39
N ASN A 39 -27.01 48.90 21.24
CA ASN A 39 -27.41 47.66 21.88
C ASN A 39 -27.70 46.59 20.82
N VAL A 40 -27.09 45.41 20.96
CA VAL A 40 -27.50 44.21 20.23
C VAL A 40 -27.73 43.08 21.22
N THR A 41 -29.03 42.86 21.45
CA THR A 41 -29.78 41.63 21.69
C THR A 41 -28.98 40.34 21.88
N LEU A 42 -29.25 39.69 23.02
CA LEU A 42 -28.97 38.29 23.31
C LEU A 42 -29.61 37.39 22.24
N THR A 43 -28.82 36.85 21.33
CA THR A 43 -29.19 35.68 20.53
C THR A 43 -28.50 34.46 21.12
N SER A 44 -29.30 33.45 21.48
CA SER A 44 -28.81 32.17 21.99
C SER A 44 -27.99 31.47 20.92
N ASN A 45 -26.67 31.46 21.08
CA ASN A 45 -25.79 30.57 20.34
C ASN A 45 -25.94 29.16 20.92
N ASN A 46 -26.86 28.38 20.35
CA ASN A 46 -26.70 26.93 20.30
C ASN A 46 -25.74 26.64 19.15
N ASP A 47 -24.48 26.99 19.32
CA ASP A 47 -23.43 26.41 18.50
C ASP A 47 -23.40 24.91 18.84
N PRO A 48 -23.54 24.00 17.87
CA PRO A 48 -23.31 22.60 18.14
C PRO A 48 -21.87 22.49 18.60
N VAL A 49 -21.70 22.13 19.88
CA VAL A 49 -20.41 21.76 20.43
C VAL A 49 -19.86 20.68 19.52
N GLN A 50 -18.94 21.06 18.63
CA GLN A 50 -18.09 20.15 17.87
C GLN A 50 -17.13 19.53 18.90
N VAL A 51 -17.69 18.70 19.79
CA VAL A 51 -16.93 17.89 20.74
C VAL A 51 -15.97 17.05 19.90
N ASN A 52 -14.72 16.95 20.33
CA ASN A 52 -13.63 16.14 19.80
C ASN A 52 -14.00 14.65 19.65
N GLN A 53 -14.95 14.30 18.78
CA GLN A 53 -15.36 12.91 18.52
C GLN A 53 -14.19 12.10 17.94
N HIS A 54 -13.26 12.76 17.25
CA HIS A 54 -12.05 12.13 16.70
C HIS A 54 -11.05 11.66 17.77
N GLU A 55 -10.85 12.42 18.84
CA GLU A 55 -9.92 12.04 19.92
C GLU A 55 -10.46 10.81 20.66
N ASN A 56 -11.75 10.81 20.98
CA ASN A 56 -12.40 9.76 21.74
C ASN A 56 -12.45 8.42 20.97
N ILE A 57 -12.71 8.45 19.66
CA ILE A 57 -12.71 7.24 18.81
C ILE A 57 -11.31 6.62 18.72
N THR A 58 -10.25 7.44 18.68
CA THR A 58 -8.86 6.95 18.55
C THR A 58 -8.39 6.26 19.82
N GLU A 59 -8.74 6.78 20.99
CA GLU A 59 -8.40 6.17 22.28
C GLU A 59 -9.18 4.87 22.52
N ILE A 60 -10.49 4.85 22.27
CA ILE A 60 -11.31 3.64 22.40
C ILE A 60 -10.76 2.50 21.53
N ARG A 61 -10.22 2.79 20.34
CA ARG A 61 -9.62 1.78 19.46
C ARG A 61 -8.28 1.25 19.94
N LYS A 62 -7.46 2.08 20.58
CA LYS A 62 -6.20 1.61 21.20
C LYS A 62 -6.47 0.62 22.34
N LEU A 63 -7.67 0.68 22.93
CA LEU A 63 -8.09 -0.15 24.06
C LEU A 63 -8.87 -1.41 23.63
N LEU A 64 -9.18 -1.57 22.34
CA LEU A 64 -9.79 -2.82 21.86
C LEU A 64 -8.72 -3.92 21.89
N GLU A 65 -8.79 -4.75 22.92
CA GLU A 65 -7.98 -5.95 23.03
C GLU A 65 -8.21 -6.83 21.80
N PRO A 66 -7.15 -7.34 21.15
CA PRO A 66 -7.26 -8.21 19.96
C PRO A 66 -8.23 -9.39 20.14
N ALA A 67 -8.38 -9.88 21.37
CA ALA A 67 -9.31 -10.94 21.74
C ALA A 67 -10.79 -10.59 21.56
N THR A 68 -11.16 -9.30 21.45
CA THR A 68 -12.56 -8.89 21.26
C THR A 68 -12.96 -8.80 19.79
N ILE A 69 -11.99 -8.76 18.88
CA ILE A 69 -12.22 -8.55 17.46
C ILE A 69 -12.71 -9.83 16.79
N LYS A 70 -13.87 -9.73 16.14
CA LYS A 70 -14.52 -10.83 15.40
C LYS A 70 -14.55 -10.61 13.89
N SER A 71 -14.31 -9.38 13.43
CA SER A 71 -14.43 -9.01 12.02
C SER A 71 -13.24 -8.16 11.56
N LEU A 72 -12.67 -8.52 10.41
CA LEU A 72 -11.65 -7.74 9.71
C LEU A 72 -12.25 -7.12 8.44
N GLN A 73 -12.16 -5.81 8.30
CA GLN A 73 -12.72 -5.04 7.18
C GLN A 73 -11.55 -4.44 6.40
N ILE A 74 -11.46 -4.74 5.11
CA ILE A 74 -10.30 -4.41 4.29
C ILE A 74 -10.76 -3.62 3.08
N PHE A 75 -10.32 -2.38 2.97
CA PHE A 75 -10.63 -1.52 1.82
C PHE A 75 -9.37 -1.30 1.01
N ASP A 76 -9.37 -1.63 -0.29
CA ASP A 76 -8.33 -1.12 -1.18
C ASP A 76 -8.40 0.42 -1.24
N PHE A 77 -7.27 1.05 -1.51
CA PHE A 77 -7.18 2.51 -1.51
C PHE A 77 -7.56 3.10 -2.87
N ASP A 78 -6.77 2.83 -3.90
CA ASP A 78 -6.89 3.41 -5.23
C ASP A 78 -8.14 2.86 -5.95
N ALA A 79 -8.96 3.74 -6.52
CA ALA A 79 -10.24 3.46 -7.20
C ALA A 79 -11.31 2.71 -6.36
N THR A 80 -11.01 2.37 -5.10
CA THR A 80 -11.94 1.73 -4.16
C THR A 80 -12.37 2.72 -3.08
N LEU A 81 -11.45 3.12 -2.18
CA LEU A 81 -11.76 4.08 -1.13
C LEU A 81 -11.65 5.53 -1.63
N PHE A 82 -10.71 5.79 -2.55
CA PHE A 82 -10.51 7.10 -3.16
C PHE A 82 -10.33 6.98 -4.67
N ASN A 83 -10.89 7.93 -5.41
CA ASN A 83 -10.68 8.09 -6.84
C ASN A 83 -9.33 8.78 -7.07
N THR A 84 -8.26 7.98 -7.04
CA THR A 84 -6.92 8.43 -7.39
C THR A 84 -6.70 8.28 -8.89
N PRO A 85 -6.08 9.26 -9.57
CA PRO A 85 -5.81 9.17 -10.99
C PRO A 85 -4.83 8.03 -11.27
N CYS A 86 -5.08 7.26 -12.33
CA CYS A 86 -4.09 6.34 -12.90
C CYS A 86 -3.09 7.12 -13.78
N PRO A 87 -1.94 6.53 -14.18
CA PRO A 87 -0.97 7.21 -15.05
C PRO A 87 -1.59 7.75 -16.35
N GLU A 88 -2.53 7.00 -16.94
CA GLU A 88 -3.16 7.31 -18.22
C GLU A 88 -4.01 8.59 -18.14
N GLU A 89 -4.68 8.81 -17.01
CA GLU A 89 -5.48 10.01 -16.75
C GLU A 89 -4.63 11.14 -16.16
N GLY A 90 -3.70 10.78 -15.28
CA GLY A 90 -2.96 11.70 -14.45
C GLY A 90 -1.84 12.42 -15.19
N HIS A 91 -1.12 11.78 -16.12
CA HIS A 91 -0.07 12.46 -16.89
C HIS A 91 -0.64 13.61 -17.75
N PRO A 92 -1.71 13.42 -18.55
CA PRO A 92 -2.34 14.53 -19.28
C PRO A 92 -2.87 15.63 -18.36
N LEU A 93 -3.49 15.25 -17.24
CA LEU A 93 -4.03 16.21 -16.27
C LEU A 93 -2.93 17.06 -15.64
N TYR A 94 -1.81 16.45 -15.25
CA TYR A 94 -0.64 17.15 -14.71
C TYR A 94 -0.08 18.16 -15.71
N LEU A 95 0.11 17.75 -16.97
CA LEU A 95 0.59 18.64 -18.02
C LEU A 95 -0.35 19.82 -18.24
N LYS A 96 -1.66 19.56 -18.28
CA LYS A 96 -2.68 20.60 -18.44
C LYS A 96 -2.67 21.61 -17.30
N GLN A 97 -2.51 21.15 -16.05
CA GLN A 97 -2.60 22.01 -14.88
C GLN A 97 -1.29 22.74 -14.55
N THR A 98 -0.14 22.12 -14.83
CA THR A 98 1.17 22.69 -14.45
C THR A 98 1.94 23.29 -15.63
N GLY A 99 1.57 22.95 -16.87
CA GLY A 99 2.34 23.27 -18.07
C GLY A 99 3.61 22.43 -18.25
N ASN A 100 3.91 21.49 -17.35
CA ASN A 100 5.12 20.67 -17.36
C ASN A 100 4.81 19.20 -17.58
N GLN A 101 5.71 18.49 -18.26
CA GLN A 101 5.65 17.02 -18.32
C GLN A 101 5.89 16.42 -16.93
N TRP A 102 5.37 15.23 -16.69
CA TRP A 102 5.60 14.51 -15.44
C TRP A 102 7.10 14.28 -15.22
N PRO A 103 7.70 14.78 -14.12
CA PRO A 103 9.15 14.80 -13.98
C PRO A 103 9.74 13.52 -13.39
N HIS A 104 8.91 12.54 -13.02
CA HIS A 104 9.36 11.33 -12.30
C HIS A 104 9.28 10.05 -13.14
N ASN A 105 10.12 9.09 -12.78
CA ASN A 105 10.06 7.74 -13.34
C ASN A 105 9.06 6.89 -12.55
N GLY A 106 7.82 6.84 -13.04
CA GLY A 106 6.73 6.08 -12.45
C GLY A 106 5.70 6.94 -11.73
N TRP A 107 4.57 6.32 -11.43
CA TRP A 107 3.39 6.97 -10.87
C TRP A 107 3.13 6.53 -9.43
N TRP A 108 3.01 5.21 -9.23
CA TRP A 108 2.63 4.58 -7.96
C TRP A 108 3.68 4.67 -6.83
N ARG A 109 4.85 5.26 -7.13
CA ARG A 109 5.95 5.50 -6.18
C ARG A 109 6.20 6.99 -5.92
N CYS A 110 5.38 7.88 -6.48
CA CYS A 110 5.58 9.32 -6.37
C CYS A 110 4.49 9.94 -5.49
N PRO A 111 4.84 10.63 -4.39
CA PRO A 111 3.86 11.29 -3.53
C PRO A 111 3.04 12.36 -4.29
N GLU A 112 3.62 12.99 -5.32
CA GLU A 112 2.97 13.98 -6.18
C GLU A 112 1.71 13.42 -6.87
N SER A 113 1.60 12.10 -7.04
CA SER A 113 0.38 11.45 -7.58
C SER A 113 -0.83 11.46 -6.62
N LEU A 114 -0.64 11.96 -5.40
CA LEU A 114 -1.66 12.13 -4.35
C LEU A 114 -1.76 13.57 -3.85
N MET A 115 -1.11 14.51 -4.52
CA MET A 115 -1.04 15.90 -4.12
C MET A 115 -1.66 16.79 -5.21
N GLU A 116 -1.80 18.07 -4.90
CA GLU A 116 -2.07 19.09 -5.92
C GLU A 116 -1.11 18.92 -7.11
N PRO A 117 -1.63 18.94 -8.35
CA PRO A 117 -2.91 19.50 -8.73
C PRO A 117 -4.08 18.48 -8.82
N PHE A 118 -3.89 17.27 -8.32
CA PHE A 118 -4.92 16.22 -8.35
C PHE A 118 -5.90 16.40 -7.20
N ASN A 119 -7.19 16.55 -7.55
CA ASN A 119 -8.26 16.57 -6.59
C ASN A 119 -8.72 15.15 -6.26
N ILE A 120 -8.17 14.55 -5.21
CA ILE A 120 -8.50 13.18 -4.79
C ILE A 120 -9.87 13.16 -4.11
N GLN A 121 -10.85 12.53 -4.77
CA GLN A 121 -12.23 12.47 -4.30
C GLN A 121 -12.56 11.13 -3.64
N PRO A 122 -13.57 11.07 -2.75
CA PRO A 122 -14.13 9.83 -2.26
C PRO A 122 -14.45 8.82 -3.38
N GLY A 123 -14.05 7.56 -3.17
CA GLY A 123 -14.32 6.45 -4.08
C GLY A 123 -15.64 5.73 -3.78
N PRO A 124 -15.98 4.69 -4.56
CA PRO A 124 -17.29 4.05 -4.46
C PRO A 124 -17.51 3.27 -3.15
N ALA A 125 -16.44 2.85 -2.47
CA ALA A 125 -16.53 2.15 -1.18
C ALA A 125 -16.50 3.09 0.04
N PHE A 126 -16.46 4.41 -0.17
CA PHE A 126 -16.26 5.39 0.90
C PHE A 126 -17.38 5.38 1.95
N GLU A 127 -18.64 5.32 1.53
CA GLU A 127 -19.77 5.23 2.46
C GLU A 127 -19.73 3.94 3.29
N ALA A 128 -19.44 2.80 2.64
CA ALA A 128 -19.29 1.52 3.34
C ALA A 128 -18.15 1.59 4.38
N PHE A 129 -17.04 2.24 4.06
CA PHE A 129 -15.95 2.47 5.01
C PHE A 129 -16.44 3.20 6.27
N PHE A 130 -17.18 4.30 6.12
CA PHE A 130 -17.71 5.08 7.26
C PHE A 130 -18.72 4.35 8.13
N GLN A 131 -19.43 3.38 7.56
CA GLN A 131 -20.32 2.50 8.32
C GLN A 131 -19.51 1.48 9.13
N HIS A 132 -18.51 0.85 8.51
CA HIS A 132 -17.76 -0.25 9.13
C HIS A 132 -16.76 0.19 10.19
N ILE A 133 -16.16 1.37 10.02
CA ILE A 133 -15.24 1.99 10.99
C ILE A 133 -15.89 2.29 12.36
N LYS A 134 -17.22 2.35 12.42
CA LYS A 134 -18.00 2.60 13.65
C LYS A 134 -18.46 1.32 14.34
N LEU A 135 -18.28 0.15 13.72
CA LEU A 135 -18.78 -1.11 14.26
C LEU A 135 -17.93 -1.57 15.46
N PRO A 136 -18.55 -2.09 16.53
CA PRO A 136 -17.81 -2.73 17.62
C PRO A 136 -17.15 -4.03 17.14
N ASN A 137 -16.16 -4.52 17.88
CA ASN A 137 -15.49 -5.81 17.63
C ASN A 137 -14.95 -5.96 16.19
N THR A 138 -14.62 -4.84 15.56
CA THR A 138 -14.27 -4.75 14.15
C THR A 138 -12.93 -4.06 13.99
N HIS A 139 -12.00 -4.71 13.29
CA HIS A 139 -10.73 -4.12 12.87
C HIS A 139 -10.86 -3.67 11.42
N THR A 140 -10.87 -2.35 11.18
CA THR A 140 -10.97 -1.79 9.83
C THR A 140 -9.60 -1.30 9.39
N ILE A 141 -9.13 -1.78 8.25
CA ILE A 141 -7.84 -1.44 7.67
C ILE A 141 -8.03 -0.88 6.26
N VAL A 142 -7.10 -0.01 5.86
CA VAL A 142 -6.91 0.36 4.45
C VAL A 142 -5.68 -0.36 3.95
N MET A 143 -5.80 -1.02 2.79
CA MET A 143 -4.70 -1.71 2.13
C MET A 143 -4.43 -1.04 0.78
N THR A 144 -3.17 -0.97 0.34
CA THR A 144 -2.83 -0.36 -0.95
C THR A 144 -1.64 -1.02 -1.61
N GLY A 145 -1.65 -1.06 -2.95
CA GLY A 145 -0.50 -1.42 -3.76
C GLY A 145 0.60 -0.35 -3.81
N ARG A 146 0.35 0.86 -3.28
CA ARG A 146 1.34 1.94 -3.19
C ARG A 146 2.52 1.55 -2.29
N SER A 147 3.70 2.03 -2.67
CA SER A 147 4.94 1.82 -1.91
C SER A 147 4.83 2.42 -0.50
N CYS A 148 5.41 1.73 0.48
CA CYS A 148 5.44 2.15 1.87
C CYS A 148 6.17 3.49 2.09
N THR A 149 7.02 3.93 1.17
CA THR A 149 7.60 5.29 1.19
C THR A 149 6.54 6.39 1.04
N LEU A 150 5.35 6.09 0.49
CA LEU A 150 4.24 7.03 0.31
C LEU A 150 3.31 7.12 1.53
N LYS A 151 3.68 6.50 2.66
CA LYS A 151 2.81 6.42 3.84
C LYS A 151 2.26 7.77 4.27
N ASN A 152 3.09 8.80 4.33
CA ASN A 152 2.65 10.13 4.72
C ASN A 152 1.65 10.73 3.71
N ALA A 153 1.86 10.54 2.40
CA ALA A 153 0.93 11.03 1.39
C ALA A 153 -0.44 10.34 1.48
N VAL A 154 -0.47 9.01 1.67
CA VAL A 154 -1.71 8.26 1.85
C VAL A 154 -2.43 8.68 3.14
N ILE A 155 -1.70 8.82 4.26
CA ILE A 155 -2.27 9.29 5.53
C ILE A 155 -2.82 10.71 5.40
N ASN A 156 -2.16 11.59 4.63
CA ASN A 156 -2.66 12.95 4.39
C ASN A 156 -4.02 12.92 3.66
N VAL A 157 -4.17 12.08 2.64
CA VAL A 157 -5.46 11.92 1.93
C VAL A 157 -6.54 11.40 2.88
N LEU A 158 -6.22 10.36 3.67
CA LEU A 158 -7.16 9.79 4.66
C LEU A 158 -7.58 10.83 5.70
N THR A 159 -6.62 11.61 6.21
CA THR A 159 -6.85 12.64 7.23
C THR A 159 -7.70 13.78 6.69
N ALA A 160 -7.37 14.29 5.49
CA ALA A 160 -8.13 15.36 4.83
C ALA A 160 -9.60 14.99 4.58
N ASN A 161 -9.90 13.69 4.53
CA ASN A 161 -11.25 13.16 4.30
C ASN A 161 -11.87 12.51 5.54
N ASN A 162 -11.30 12.71 6.74
CA ASN A 162 -11.77 12.12 8.00
C ASN A 162 -11.91 10.57 7.98
N ALA A 163 -11.15 9.89 7.12
CA ALA A 163 -11.27 8.47 6.83
C ALA A 163 -10.12 7.67 7.47
N LEU A 164 -9.84 7.87 8.76
CA LEU A 164 -8.70 7.23 9.45
C LEU A 164 -9.02 5.79 9.93
N PRO A 165 -8.44 4.74 9.31
CA PRO A 165 -8.65 3.35 9.74
C PRO A 165 -7.87 3.01 11.02
N ALA A 166 -8.06 1.79 11.53
CA ALA A 166 -7.24 1.27 12.62
C ALA A 166 -5.77 1.05 12.19
N SER A 167 -5.54 0.67 10.93
CA SER A 167 -4.21 0.56 10.35
C SER A 167 -4.22 0.80 8.83
N VAL A 168 -3.06 1.20 8.30
CA VAL A 168 -2.80 1.34 6.87
C VAL A 168 -1.70 0.37 6.49
N VAL A 169 -2.03 -0.58 5.62
CA VAL A 169 -1.15 -1.67 5.18
C VAL A 169 -0.70 -1.37 3.75
N MET A 170 0.62 -1.16 3.58
CA MET A 170 1.21 -0.70 2.31
C MET A 170 2.23 -1.67 1.75
N LYS A 171 2.42 -1.64 0.44
CA LYS A 171 3.37 -2.51 -0.24
C LYS A 171 4.80 -2.15 0.18
N PRO A 172 5.58 -3.09 0.74
CA PRO A 172 6.96 -2.82 1.12
C PRO A 172 7.84 -2.64 -0.14
N ASP A 173 8.92 -1.86 -0.02
CA ASP A 173 9.85 -1.58 -1.13
C ASP A 173 10.84 -2.71 -1.43
N LEU A 174 10.66 -3.88 -0.81
CA LEU A 174 11.58 -5.01 -0.96
C LEU A 174 11.30 -5.79 -2.25
N ASP A 175 12.37 -6.17 -2.95
CA ASP A 175 12.38 -6.95 -4.21
C ASP A 175 11.82 -8.39 -4.09
N GLY A 176 11.28 -8.78 -2.94
CA GLY A 176 10.76 -10.13 -2.69
C GLY A 176 9.30 -10.36 -3.10
N TYR A 177 8.54 -9.31 -3.42
CA TYR A 177 7.13 -9.44 -3.79
C TYR A 177 6.95 -9.48 -5.30
N ILE A 178 6.63 -10.67 -5.79
CA ILE A 178 6.42 -10.98 -7.21
C ILE A 178 5.27 -10.13 -7.80
N SER A 179 4.20 -9.89 -7.02
CA SER A 179 3.04 -9.10 -7.46
C SER A 179 2.35 -8.39 -6.31
N THR A 180 1.53 -7.38 -6.64
CA THR A 180 0.68 -6.69 -5.66
C THR A 180 -0.33 -7.64 -5.02
N LEU A 181 -0.87 -8.58 -5.78
CA LEU A 181 -1.78 -9.61 -5.28
C LEU A 181 -1.11 -10.54 -4.26
N HIS A 182 0.12 -10.99 -4.53
CA HIS A 182 0.85 -11.86 -3.60
C HIS A 182 1.13 -11.16 -2.28
N TYR A 183 1.55 -9.89 -2.35
CA TYR A 183 1.71 -9.04 -1.17
C TYR A 183 0.39 -8.91 -0.38
N LYS A 184 -0.72 -8.55 -1.05
CA LYS A 184 -2.02 -8.36 -0.39
C LYS A 184 -2.48 -9.64 0.32
N LEU A 185 -2.35 -10.80 -0.32
CA LEU A 185 -2.70 -12.09 0.30
C LEU A 185 -1.89 -12.37 1.57
N LYS A 186 -0.58 -12.09 1.54
CA LYS A 186 0.29 -12.25 2.71
C LYS A 186 -0.09 -11.27 3.82
N ALA A 187 -0.35 -10.01 3.48
CA ALA A 187 -0.76 -8.99 4.43
C ALA A 187 -2.10 -9.34 5.11
N ILE A 188 -3.09 -9.82 4.35
CA ILE A 188 -4.37 -10.27 4.90
C ILE A 188 -4.16 -11.40 5.90
N GLN A 189 -3.31 -12.38 5.56
CA GLN A 189 -2.99 -13.49 6.46
C GLN A 189 -2.29 -13.01 7.75
N GLU A 190 -1.31 -12.10 7.63
CA GLU A 190 -0.61 -11.52 8.77
C GLU A 190 -1.53 -10.69 9.68
N GLU A 191 -2.48 -9.94 9.12
CA GLU A 191 -3.49 -9.22 9.92
C GLU A 191 -4.47 -10.20 10.59
N ALA A 192 -4.89 -11.24 9.89
CA ALA A 192 -5.79 -12.25 10.43
C ALA A 192 -5.15 -13.03 11.61
N ASP A 193 -3.85 -13.33 11.53
CA ASP A 193 -3.12 -14.04 12.59
C ASP A 193 -2.99 -13.23 13.90
N LYS A 194 -3.19 -11.91 13.86
CA LYS A 194 -3.21 -11.05 15.06
C LYS A 194 -4.54 -11.09 15.80
N LEU A 195 -5.58 -11.66 15.19
CA LEU A 195 -6.96 -11.60 15.64
C LEU A 195 -7.44 -13.02 16.00
N PRO A 196 -7.19 -13.51 17.22
CA PRO A 196 -7.40 -14.92 17.57
C PRO A 196 -8.87 -15.36 17.52
N ASN A 197 -9.82 -14.42 17.62
CA ASN A 197 -11.26 -14.67 17.60
C ASN A 197 -11.92 -14.19 16.30
N LEU A 198 -11.14 -14.06 15.21
CA LEU A 198 -11.63 -13.61 13.92
C LEU A 198 -12.59 -14.63 13.30
N GLU A 199 -13.83 -14.21 13.03
CA GLU A 199 -14.89 -15.05 12.45
C GLU A 199 -15.05 -14.78 10.95
N LYS A 200 -14.84 -13.53 10.53
CA LYS A 200 -15.09 -13.12 9.13
C LYS A 200 -14.16 -12.00 8.64
N ILE A 201 -13.90 -12.03 7.33
CA ILE A 201 -13.20 -10.98 6.59
C ILE A 201 -14.14 -10.43 5.53
N LEU A 202 -14.24 -9.11 5.43
CA LEU A 202 -14.90 -8.44 4.31
C LEU A 202 -13.85 -7.61 3.58
N LEU A 203 -13.80 -7.73 2.26
CA LEU A 203 -12.80 -7.09 1.42
C LEU A 203 -13.46 -6.34 0.26
N TRP A 204 -13.09 -5.07 0.06
CA TRP A 204 -13.51 -4.23 -1.07
C TRP A 204 -12.30 -4.01 -2.00
N GLU A 205 -12.46 -4.33 -3.28
CA GLU A 205 -11.42 -4.22 -4.31
C GLU A 205 -12.03 -3.87 -5.68
N ASP A 206 -11.41 -2.93 -6.39
CA ASP A 206 -11.82 -2.41 -7.71
C ASP A 206 -11.28 -3.22 -8.89
N ARG A 207 -10.25 -4.07 -8.67
CA ARG A 207 -9.69 -4.92 -9.71
C ARG A 207 -10.36 -6.30 -9.69
N PHE A 208 -11.09 -6.61 -10.74
CA PHE A 208 -11.86 -7.86 -10.82
C PHE A 208 -10.98 -9.10 -10.65
N GLU A 209 -9.79 -9.13 -11.25
CA GLU A 209 -8.87 -10.27 -11.16
C GLU A 209 -8.37 -10.49 -9.72
N HIS A 210 -8.12 -9.40 -8.99
CA HIS A 210 -7.76 -9.46 -7.58
C HIS A 210 -8.95 -9.93 -6.74
N ALA A 211 -10.12 -9.30 -6.92
CA ALA A 211 -11.34 -9.65 -6.20
C ALA A 211 -11.71 -11.13 -6.39
N GLU A 212 -11.63 -11.63 -7.63
CA GLU A 212 -11.86 -13.03 -7.95
C GLU A 212 -10.83 -13.94 -7.27
N ARG A 213 -9.55 -13.54 -7.25
CA ARG A 213 -8.50 -14.32 -6.59
C ARG A 213 -8.68 -14.37 -5.07
N PHE A 214 -9.04 -13.24 -4.44
CA PHE A 214 -9.36 -13.20 -3.01
C PHE A 214 -10.53 -14.11 -2.70
N ASN A 215 -11.61 -14.04 -3.48
CA ASN A 215 -12.82 -14.85 -3.29
C ASN A 215 -12.58 -16.37 -3.39
N ARG A 216 -11.52 -16.79 -4.09
CA ARG A 216 -11.11 -18.20 -4.19
C ARG A 216 -10.05 -18.60 -3.16
N THR A 217 -9.43 -17.63 -2.50
CA THR A 217 -8.33 -17.90 -1.57
C THR A 217 -8.87 -18.19 -0.18
N ARG A 218 -8.36 -19.26 0.44
CA ARG A 218 -8.67 -19.58 1.84
C ARG A 218 -7.61 -18.96 2.74
N ILE A 219 -8.03 -18.06 3.62
CA ILE A 219 -7.20 -17.59 4.73
C ILE A 219 -7.29 -18.61 5.85
N LYS A 220 -6.15 -18.98 6.44
CA LYS A 220 -6.10 -19.94 7.54
C LYS A 220 -5.64 -19.21 8.79
N VAL A 221 -6.47 -19.07 9.79
CA VAL A 221 -5.99 -18.56 11.09
C VAL A 221 -5.61 -19.74 11.97
N ARG A 222 -4.64 -19.52 12.86
CA ARG A 222 -4.16 -20.56 13.78
C ARG A 222 -5.33 -21.15 14.58
N GLY A 223 -5.54 -22.45 14.43
CA GLY A 223 -6.48 -23.22 15.26
C GLY A 223 -7.91 -23.30 14.74
N ASP A 224 -8.30 -22.47 13.76
CA ASP A 224 -9.67 -22.47 13.25
C ASP A 224 -9.72 -22.54 11.71
N THR A 225 -10.62 -23.36 11.18
CA THR A 225 -10.69 -23.66 9.74
C THR A 225 -11.78 -22.89 9.00
N ASN A 226 -12.60 -22.10 9.71
CA ASN A 226 -13.85 -21.56 9.17
C ASN A 226 -13.95 -20.03 9.18
N ILE A 227 -12.90 -19.32 8.77
CA ILE A 227 -13.06 -17.88 8.49
C ILE A 227 -13.80 -17.69 7.17
N HIS A 228 -14.91 -16.98 7.23
CA HIS A 228 -15.68 -16.61 6.06
C HIS A 228 -15.13 -15.32 5.46
N MET A 229 -14.62 -15.39 4.23
CA MET A 229 -14.22 -14.21 3.47
C MET A 229 -15.31 -13.82 2.46
N ASN A 230 -15.85 -12.62 2.61
CA ASN A 230 -16.78 -12.00 1.67
C ASN A 230 -16.03 -10.94 0.87
N VAL A 231 -16.02 -11.07 -0.46
CA VAL A 231 -15.32 -10.14 -1.35
C VAL A 231 -16.33 -9.32 -2.15
N TYR A 232 -16.22 -8.02 -2.04
CA TYR A 232 -16.99 -7.02 -2.77
C TYR A 232 -16.15 -6.48 -3.91
N TYR A 233 -16.56 -6.79 -5.15
CA TYR A 233 -16.02 -6.15 -6.34
C TYR A 233 -16.67 -4.78 -6.50
N VAL A 234 -15.84 -3.74 -6.48
CA VAL A 234 -16.28 -2.34 -6.45
C VAL A 234 -16.10 -1.70 -7.83
N GLN A 235 -17.14 -1.02 -8.29
CA GLN A 235 -17.17 -0.24 -9.52
C GLN A 235 -17.77 1.14 -9.22
N PRO A 236 -17.58 2.15 -10.09
CA PRO A 236 -18.08 3.50 -9.87
C PRO A 236 -19.57 3.59 -9.54
N ASP A 237 -20.39 2.74 -10.16
CA ASP A 237 -21.84 2.73 -10.07
C ASP A 237 -22.42 1.50 -9.33
N LYS A 238 -21.56 0.53 -9.00
CA LYS A 238 -22.03 -0.77 -8.51
C LYS A 238 -21.02 -1.43 -7.58
N THR A 239 -21.53 -2.02 -6.50
CA THR A 239 -20.76 -2.95 -5.66
C THR A 239 -21.40 -4.33 -5.73
N THR A 240 -20.61 -5.36 -6.03
CA THR A 240 -21.09 -6.74 -6.19
C THR A 240 -20.41 -7.67 -5.19
N LEU A 241 -21.20 -8.33 -4.33
CA LEU A 241 -20.69 -9.43 -3.51
C LEU A 241 -20.42 -10.63 -4.42
N LEU A 242 -19.18 -11.09 -4.45
CA LEU A 242 -18.79 -12.29 -5.18
C LEU A 242 -19.21 -13.54 -4.41
N SER A 243 -19.95 -14.44 -5.07
CA SER A 243 -20.30 -15.73 -4.48
C SER A 243 -19.04 -16.60 -4.36
N PRO A 244 -18.80 -17.26 -3.22
CA PRO A 244 -17.69 -18.19 -3.08
C PRO A 244 -17.76 -19.25 -4.16
N ARG A 245 -16.79 -19.25 -5.08
CA ARG A 245 -16.63 -20.38 -6.00
C ARG A 245 -15.94 -21.48 -5.23
N PHE A 246 -16.72 -22.33 -4.57
CA PHE A 246 -16.20 -23.63 -4.18
C PHE A 246 -15.76 -24.31 -5.46
N ASN A 247 -14.45 -24.49 -5.63
CA ASN A 247 -13.95 -25.42 -6.62
C ASN A 247 -14.54 -26.77 -6.20
N HIS A 248 -15.70 -27.11 -6.75
CA HIS A 248 -16.04 -28.49 -7.01
C HIS A 248 -14.92 -28.96 -7.94
N HIS A 249 -13.83 -29.41 -7.34
CA HIS A 249 -13.04 -30.44 -7.98
C HIS A 249 -14.05 -31.55 -8.21
N SER A 250 -14.64 -31.52 -9.41
CA SER A 250 -15.27 -32.67 -10.01
C SER A 250 -14.29 -33.79 -9.77
N SER A 251 -14.62 -34.63 -8.79
CA SER A 251 -14.01 -35.92 -8.62
C SER A 251 -14.16 -36.55 -9.99
N ALA A 252 -13.08 -36.46 -10.77
CA ALA A 252 -13.01 -37.03 -12.09
C ALA A 252 -13.42 -38.48 -11.86
N GLY A 253 -14.63 -38.80 -12.32
CA GLY A 253 -15.20 -40.11 -12.14
C GLY A 253 -14.13 -41.10 -12.57
N GLN A 254 -13.91 -42.10 -11.72
CA GLN A 254 -13.34 -43.37 -12.11
C GLN A 254 -14.17 -43.88 -13.30
N ARG A 255 -13.87 -43.42 -14.50
CA ARG A 255 -14.31 -44.08 -15.72
C ARG A 255 -13.39 -45.28 -15.86
N GLY A 256 -14.04 -46.44 -15.79
CA GLY A 256 -13.41 -47.73 -15.82
C GLY A 256 -12.40 -47.87 -16.94
N ARG A 257 -11.48 -48.79 -16.70
CA ARG A 257 -10.55 -49.37 -17.66
C ARG A 257 -11.28 -49.67 -18.97
N GLY A 258 -11.01 -48.87 -19.98
CA GLY A 258 -11.36 -49.12 -21.37
C GLY A 258 -10.33 -48.38 -22.19
N GLY A 259 -9.24 -49.07 -22.53
CA GLY A 259 -8.11 -48.46 -23.22
C GLY A 259 -8.54 -47.87 -24.56
N HIS A 260 -7.96 -46.73 -24.91
CA HIS A 260 -7.50 -46.41 -26.26
C HIS A 260 -6.57 -45.20 -26.16
N SER A 261 -5.37 -45.38 -26.72
CA SER A 261 -4.28 -44.42 -26.76
C SER A 261 -4.56 -43.30 -27.74
N TYR A 262 -4.63 -42.05 -27.27
CA TYR A 262 -4.29 -40.88 -28.08
C TYR A 262 -3.49 -39.86 -27.26
N ARG A 263 -2.28 -39.59 -27.73
CA ARG A 263 -1.37 -38.55 -27.22
C ARG A 263 -1.90 -37.18 -27.66
N GLY A 264 -2.25 -36.34 -26.70
CA GLY A 264 -2.52 -34.91 -26.93
C GLY A 264 -2.17 -34.11 -25.69
N ARG A 265 -0.93 -33.57 -25.63
CA ARG A 265 -0.49 -32.66 -24.58
C ARG A 265 -1.11 -31.28 -24.82
N GLY A 266 -2.23 -31.00 -24.18
CA GLY A 266 -2.75 -29.64 -24.00
C GLY A 266 -2.32 -29.10 -22.65
N SER A 267 -1.17 -28.43 -22.59
CA SER A 267 -0.74 -27.68 -21.39
C SER A 267 -1.51 -26.37 -21.35
N ILE A 268 -2.41 -26.21 -20.38
CA ILE A 268 -3.02 -24.91 -20.09
C ILE A 268 -1.97 -24.11 -19.30
N HIS A 269 -1.18 -23.32 -20.02
CA HIS A 269 -0.35 -22.26 -19.44
C HIS A 269 -1.26 -21.07 -19.16
N TYR A 270 -1.41 -20.70 -17.89
CA TYR A 270 -1.82 -19.35 -17.53
C TYR A 270 -0.60 -18.45 -17.70
N ASP A 271 -0.63 -17.57 -18.69
CA ASP A 271 0.38 -16.53 -18.90
C ASP A 271 0.19 -15.46 -17.80
N THR A 272 0.84 -15.65 -16.66
CA THR A 272 0.97 -14.60 -15.63
C THR A 272 2.03 -13.60 -16.08
N LYS A 273 1.75 -12.87 -17.16
CA LYS A 273 2.44 -11.62 -17.46
C LYS A 273 1.60 -10.50 -16.86
N GLU A 274 1.93 -10.12 -15.63
CA GLU A 274 1.81 -8.71 -15.25
C GLU A 274 2.79 -7.92 -16.12
N HIS A 275 2.44 -7.73 -17.40
CA HIS A 275 3.12 -6.80 -18.28
C HIS A 275 2.69 -5.39 -17.92
N THR A 276 3.32 -4.82 -16.91
CA THR A 276 3.66 -3.39 -16.95
C THR A 276 4.83 -3.22 -17.93
N HIS A 277 4.62 -3.56 -19.21
CA HIS A 277 5.59 -3.25 -20.24
C HIS A 277 5.37 -1.80 -20.66
N TYR A 278 5.97 -0.89 -19.88
CA TYR A 278 6.19 0.48 -20.31
C TYR A 278 7.12 0.43 -21.53
N GLN A 279 6.54 0.54 -22.73
CA GLN A 279 7.31 0.86 -23.92
C GLN A 279 7.66 2.34 -23.89
N HIS A 280 8.95 2.65 -23.77
CA HIS A 280 9.46 3.99 -24.02
C HIS A 280 9.11 4.41 -25.47
N PRO A 281 8.60 5.62 -25.70
CA PRO A 281 8.54 6.17 -27.05
C PRO A 281 9.97 6.40 -27.55
N ASN A 282 10.27 5.80 -28.70
CA ASN A 282 11.54 5.91 -29.40
C ASN A 282 11.94 7.38 -29.62
N HIS A 283 13.10 7.75 -29.10
CA HIS A 283 13.84 8.91 -29.60
C HIS A 283 14.29 8.62 -31.04
N THR A 284 13.82 9.42 -31.98
CA THR A 284 14.35 9.52 -33.33
C THR A 284 15.78 10.09 -33.25
N HIS A 285 16.79 9.23 -33.40
CA HIS A 285 18.15 9.65 -33.70
C HIS A 285 18.39 9.61 -35.21
N GLN A 286 18.71 10.78 -35.76
CA GLN A 286 19.16 10.97 -37.13
C GLN A 286 20.44 10.17 -37.39
N HIS A 287 20.40 9.40 -38.47
CA HIS A 287 21.53 8.64 -39.00
C HIS A 287 22.62 9.57 -39.57
N HIS A 288 23.84 9.45 -39.05
CA HIS A 288 25.05 9.64 -39.84
C HIS A 288 26.01 8.44 -39.68
N GLY A 289 26.02 7.61 -40.73
CA GLY A 289 27.25 7.31 -41.48
C GLY A 289 28.43 6.60 -40.82
N ARG A 290 28.58 5.33 -41.23
CA ARG A 290 29.82 4.62 -41.62
C ARG A 290 30.82 4.20 -40.53
N GLY A 291 31.09 2.89 -40.50
CA GLY A 291 32.32 2.33 -39.95
C GLY A 291 32.28 0.81 -39.81
N ARG A 292 32.72 0.10 -40.85
CA ARG A 292 32.93 -1.37 -40.83
C ARG A 292 34.16 -1.68 -39.96
N GLY A 293 34.03 -2.62 -39.02
CA GLY A 293 35.16 -3.21 -38.30
C GLY A 293 34.84 -4.63 -37.86
N ARG A 294 35.37 -5.62 -38.58
CA ARG A 294 35.33 -7.03 -38.20
C ARG A 294 36.40 -7.29 -37.14
N GLY A 295 36.00 -7.80 -35.98
CA GLY A 295 36.90 -8.32 -34.95
C GLY A 295 36.34 -9.62 -34.39
N ARG A 296 36.93 -10.75 -34.80
CA ARG A 296 36.74 -12.06 -34.17
C ARG A 296 37.58 -12.09 -32.88
N GLY A 297 36.98 -12.45 -31.76
CA GLY A 297 37.66 -12.61 -30.47
C GLY A 297 37.11 -13.83 -29.74
N ASN A 298 38.03 -14.74 -29.38
CA ASN A 298 37.80 -16.09 -28.86
C ASN A 298 36.99 -16.14 -27.55
N HIS A 299 36.08 -17.12 -27.47
CA HIS A 299 35.60 -17.67 -26.21
C HIS A 299 36.71 -18.50 -25.55
N GLN A 300 36.99 -18.21 -24.29
CA GLN A 300 37.59 -19.16 -23.36
C GLN A 300 36.66 -19.30 -22.17
N ASP A 301 36.07 -20.50 -22.07
CA ASP A 301 35.32 -20.98 -20.93
C ASP A 301 36.28 -21.24 -19.77
N THR A 302 36.05 -20.59 -18.62
CA THR A 302 36.66 -20.98 -17.35
C THR A 302 35.59 -21.48 -16.40
N HIS A 303 35.46 -22.80 -16.35
CA HIS A 303 34.75 -23.53 -15.30
C HIS A 303 35.53 -23.41 -13.97
N HIS A 304 34.96 -22.75 -12.96
CA HIS A 304 35.43 -22.89 -11.58
C HIS A 304 34.64 -23.96 -10.84
N HIS A 305 35.29 -25.11 -10.64
CA HIS A 305 34.95 -26.08 -9.61
C HIS A 305 35.34 -25.55 -8.23
N TYR A 306 34.36 -25.39 -7.33
CA TYR A 306 34.62 -25.31 -5.89
C TYR A 306 34.29 -26.66 -5.26
N ARG A 307 35.34 -27.44 -4.95
CA ARG A 307 35.29 -28.55 -3.99
C ARG A 307 35.89 -28.05 -2.68
N GLY A 308 35.11 -28.01 -1.61
CA GLY A 308 35.57 -27.78 -0.25
C GLY A 308 34.89 -28.74 0.72
N ARG A 309 35.62 -29.78 1.13
CA ARG A 309 35.27 -30.69 2.22
C ARG A 309 35.55 -29.99 3.55
N GLY A 310 34.69 -30.17 4.55
CA GLY A 310 34.98 -29.80 5.94
C GLY A 310 34.04 -30.50 6.91
N ARG A 311 34.54 -31.54 7.57
CA ARG A 311 33.87 -32.30 8.63
C ARG A 311 33.85 -31.47 9.92
N GLY A 312 32.78 -31.57 10.71
CA GLY A 312 32.74 -31.11 12.09
C GLY A 312 31.56 -31.74 12.83
N ARG A 313 31.78 -32.94 13.40
CA ARG A 313 30.92 -33.52 14.44
C ARG A 313 31.28 -32.86 15.76
N GLY A 314 30.29 -32.37 16.49
CA GLY A 314 30.41 -31.93 17.87
C GLY A 314 29.07 -32.14 18.57
N ASN A 315 29.00 -33.21 19.35
CA ASN A 315 27.94 -33.43 20.34
C ASN A 315 28.05 -32.35 21.41
N ASN A 316 26.93 -31.78 21.86
CA ASN A 316 26.76 -31.53 23.28
C ASN A 316 25.27 -31.64 23.64
N GLN A 317 25.02 -32.62 24.50
CA GLN A 317 23.81 -32.77 25.28
C GLN A 317 23.85 -31.67 26.35
N GLU A 318 22.80 -30.85 26.42
CA GLU A 318 22.41 -30.28 27.71
C GLU A 318 20.93 -30.56 27.95
N ARG A 319 20.75 -31.23 29.09
CA ARG A 319 19.56 -31.82 29.63
C ARG A 319 18.99 -30.77 30.58
N ILE A 320 17.97 -30.04 30.15
CA ILE A 320 17.23 -29.16 31.07
C ILE A 320 16.13 -29.99 31.71
N THR A 321 16.28 -30.17 33.01
CA THR A 321 15.39 -30.89 33.91
C THR A 321 14.11 -30.09 34.16
N ASN A 322 13.00 -30.82 34.25
CA ASN A 322 11.71 -30.36 34.74
C ASN A 322 11.85 -29.90 36.20
N ASP A 323 11.53 -28.64 36.48
CA ASP A 323 11.24 -28.19 37.84
C ASP A 323 9.74 -27.97 38.01
N SER A 324 9.26 -28.63 39.06
CA SER A 324 7.88 -28.74 39.49
C SER A 324 7.34 -27.42 40.05
N LEU A 325 6.10 -27.13 39.69
CA LEU A 325 5.26 -26.09 40.28
C LEU A 325 4.92 -26.45 41.74
N PRO A 326 5.04 -25.51 42.70
CA PRO A 326 4.39 -25.65 43.99
C PRO A 326 2.90 -25.31 43.87
N THR A 327 2.08 -26.20 44.42
CA THR A 327 0.65 -26.00 44.68
C THR A 327 0.51 -25.34 46.04
N ASP A 328 -0.26 -24.26 46.12
CA ASP A 328 -0.70 -23.70 47.41
C ASP A 328 -2.23 -23.61 47.42
N PRO A 329 -2.90 -24.18 48.44
CA PRO A 329 -4.33 -24.09 48.62
C PRO A 329 -4.69 -22.96 49.59
N THR A 330 -5.64 -22.10 49.23
CA THR A 330 -6.31 -21.27 50.24
C THR A 330 -7.80 -21.22 49.99
N THR A 331 -8.50 -22.01 50.79
CA THR A 331 -9.92 -21.89 51.12
C THR A 331 -10.24 -20.52 51.70
N LEU A 332 -11.26 -19.85 51.17
CA LEU A 332 -11.98 -18.79 51.88
C LEU A 332 -13.43 -19.23 52.06
N SER A 333 -13.79 -19.47 53.32
CA SER A 333 -15.16 -19.53 53.81
C SER A 333 -15.27 -18.52 54.93
N THR A 334 -16.02 -17.46 54.71
CA THR A 334 -17.02 -16.87 55.64
C THR A 334 -17.85 -15.86 54.88
#